data_AF-A0A8K1G7U3-F1
#
_entry.id   AF-A0A8K1G7U3-F1
#
_cell.length_a   1.000
_cell.length_b   1.000
_cell.length_c   1.000
_cell.angle_alpha   90.00
_cell.angle_beta   90.00
_cell.angle_gamma   90.00
#
_symmetry.space_group_name_H-M   'P 1'
#
loop_
_entity.id
_entity.type
_entity.pdbx_description
1 polymer ?
#
loop_
_entity_poly.entity_id
_entity_poly.type
_entity_poly.pdbx_seq_one_letter_code
_entity_poly.pdbx_strand_id
1 'polypeptide(L)'
;MSAMLLAHMVPHAPDEFSGKDEFVLKDEFVGKEEFAGKEEFVGKDEFVGKVEFSGKVEFVGKDGFSGKEEFVGKDEFDGKDEFSGKVEFVGKDGFSGKEEFSGKEEFAGKDEFSDRDEFVGKVEFSGKDEFDGKDEFSERDEFAGKDEFPIH
;
A
#
# COMPACT_ATOMS: atom_id res chain seq x y z
N MET A 1 -8.21 21.42 -8.24
CA MET A 1 -7.93 22.31 -7.09
C MET A 1 -7.10 21.43 -6.18
N SER A 2 -5.87 21.79 -5.80
CA SER A 2 -5.15 21.02 -4.77
C SER A 2 -5.82 21.34 -3.44
N ALA A 3 -6.44 20.34 -2.83
CA ALA A 3 -6.90 20.44 -1.47
C ALA A 3 -5.77 19.91 -0.58
N MET A 4 -5.14 20.80 0.19
CA MET A 4 -4.26 20.41 1.28
C MET A 4 -5.20 20.10 2.45
N LEU A 5 -5.51 18.83 2.66
CA LEU A 5 -6.40 18.41 3.75
C LEU A 5 -5.58 18.17 5.01
N LEU A 6 -6.17 18.50 6.16
CA LEU A 6 -5.66 18.19 7.48
C LEU A 6 -6.78 17.44 8.20
N ALA A 7 -6.82 16.13 8.04
CA ALA A 7 -7.90 15.29 8.53
C ALA A 7 -7.63 14.85 9.97
N HIS A 8 -8.27 15.53 10.93
CA HIS A 8 -8.75 14.83 12.12
C HIS A 8 -10.25 14.59 11.91
N MET A 9 -10.60 13.57 11.13
CA MET A 9 -12.00 13.24 10.82
C MET A 9 -12.49 12.08 11.68
N VAL A 10 -13.50 12.36 12.49
CA VAL A 10 -14.24 11.38 13.30
C VAL A 10 -15.42 10.89 12.45
N PRO A 11 -15.68 9.58 12.36
CA PRO A 11 -16.45 8.96 11.27
C PRO A 11 -17.90 9.43 11.17
N HIS A 12 -18.29 9.91 9.99
CA HIS A 12 -19.70 10.13 9.62
C HIS A 12 -19.85 10.11 8.08
N ALA A 13 -20.17 8.94 7.51
CA ALA A 13 -20.37 8.61 6.07
C ALA A 13 -19.11 8.06 5.38
N PRO A 14 -19.25 7.26 4.29
CA PRO A 14 -18.09 6.95 3.45
C PRO A 14 -17.57 8.24 2.82
N ASP A 15 -16.28 8.50 2.97
CA ASP A 15 -15.63 9.66 2.39
C ASP A 15 -15.01 9.26 1.04
N GLU A 16 -15.29 10.08 0.01
CA GLU A 16 -14.81 9.88 -1.36
C GLU A 16 -13.92 11.07 -1.73
N PHE A 17 -12.64 10.79 -2.01
CA PHE A 17 -11.64 11.74 -2.47
C PHE A 17 -11.37 11.50 -3.95
N SER A 18 -11.35 12.57 -4.75
CA SER A 18 -11.10 12.41 -6.17
C SER A 18 -10.41 13.59 -6.82
N GLY A 19 -9.46 13.26 -7.70
CA GLY A 19 -8.84 14.18 -8.61
C GLY A 19 -7.35 14.28 -8.39
N LYS A 20 -6.93 15.30 -7.64
CA LYS A 20 -5.52 15.57 -7.34
C LYS A 20 -5.42 16.14 -5.94
N ASP A 21 -5.40 15.28 -4.93
CA ASP A 21 -5.29 15.69 -3.55
C ASP A 21 -3.89 15.39 -2.98
N GLU A 22 -3.50 16.17 -1.97
CA GLU A 22 -2.21 16.08 -1.29
C GLU A 22 -2.50 16.14 0.21
N PHE A 23 -2.15 15.07 0.91
CA PHE A 23 -2.32 14.87 2.35
C PHE A 23 -0.96 14.99 3.02
N VAL A 24 -0.88 15.74 4.11
CA VAL A 24 0.40 16.11 4.71
C VAL A 24 0.36 16.05 6.23
N LEU A 25 1.50 15.67 6.82
CA LEU A 25 1.81 15.62 8.26
C LEU A 25 1.34 14.35 8.95
N LYS A 26 0.11 14.32 9.43
CA LYS A 26 -0.49 13.18 10.13
C LYS A 26 -1.98 13.19 9.86
N ASP A 27 -2.42 12.29 9.00
CA ASP A 27 -3.82 12.03 8.73
C ASP A 27 -4.25 10.66 9.28
N GLU A 28 -5.53 10.53 9.65
CA GLU A 28 -6.12 9.28 10.12
C GLU A 28 -7.47 9.11 9.42
N PHE A 29 -7.61 8.01 8.68
CA PHE A 29 -8.77 7.67 7.87
C PHE A 29 -9.41 6.40 8.42
N VAL A 30 -10.66 6.49 8.88
CA VAL A 30 -11.33 5.39 9.58
C VAL A 30 -12.72 5.16 9.02
N GLY A 31 -12.94 3.96 8.48
CA GLY A 31 -14.25 3.50 8.07
C GLY A 31 -14.27 2.98 6.66
N LYS A 32 -14.92 3.71 5.76
CA LYS A 32 -15.08 3.33 4.36
C LYS A 32 -14.61 4.51 3.52
N GLU A 33 -13.46 4.36 2.90
CA GLU A 33 -12.76 5.46 2.24
C GLU A 33 -12.50 5.06 0.80
N GLU A 34 -12.69 5.98 -0.14
CA GLU A 34 -12.36 5.78 -1.55
C GLU A 34 -11.52 6.95 -2.06
N PHE A 35 -10.36 6.64 -2.61
CA PHE A 35 -9.40 7.60 -3.16
C PHE A 35 -9.21 7.34 -4.66
N ALA A 36 -9.49 8.33 -5.49
CA ALA A 36 -9.49 8.14 -6.95
C ALA A 36 -8.84 9.30 -7.71
N GLY A 37 -7.69 9.06 -8.33
CA GLY A 37 -7.06 10.06 -9.17
C GLY A 37 -5.55 10.09 -9.05
N LYS A 38 -5.01 11.19 -8.55
CA LYS A 38 -3.58 11.37 -8.27
C LYS A 38 -3.46 11.84 -6.84
N GLU A 39 -3.19 10.90 -5.96
CA GLU A 39 -3.17 11.14 -4.52
C GLU A 39 -1.73 11.06 -4.03
N GLU A 40 -1.35 11.99 -3.15
CA GLU A 40 -0.03 12.03 -2.54
C GLU A 40 -0.21 12.14 -1.02
N PHE A 41 0.37 11.20 -0.27
CA PHE A 41 0.35 11.13 1.18
C PHE A 41 1.77 11.33 1.70
N VAL A 42 2.00 12.39 2.48
CA VAL A 42 3.33 12.74 2.98
C VAL A 42 3.30 12.94 4.48
N GLY A 43 3.82 11.97 5.22
CA GLY A 43 4.03 12.13 6.66
C GLY A 43 3.83 10.85 7.46
N LYS A 44 2.65 10.73 8.05
CA LYS A 44 2.29 9.64 8.96
C LYS A 44 0.81 9.37 8.86
N ASP A 45 0.42 8.50 7.95
CA ASP A 45 -0.98 8.31 7.64
C ASP A 45 -1.46 6.94 8.14
N GLU A 46 -2.63 6.89 8.75
CA GLU A 46 -3.22 5.67 9.30
C GLU A 46 -4.57 5.41 8.60
N PHE A 47 -4.69 4.26 7.93
CA PHE A 47 -5.88 3.80 7.22
C PHE A 47 -6.46 2.57 7.93
N VAL A 48 -7.72 2.70 8.37
CA VAL A 48 -8.40 1.67 9.16
C VAL A 48 -9.79 1.40 8.61
N GLY A 49 -10.03 0.20 8.07
CA GLY A 49 -11.37 -0.25 7.73
C GLY A 49 -11.47 -0.90 6.36
N LYS A 50 -12.25 -0.28 5.47
CA LYS A 50 -12.34 -0.68 4.07
C LYS A 50 -11.93 0.52 3.21
N VAL A 51 -10.71 0.52 2.70
CA VAL A 51 -10.19 1.62 1.88
C VAL A 51 -9.87 1.13 0.48
N GLU A 52 -10.24 1.92 -0.52
CA GLU A 52 -9.91 1.65 -1.92
C GLU A 52 -9.13 2.83 -2.49
N PHE A 53 -7.97 2.53 -3.09
CA PHE A 53 -7.12 3.47 -3.81
C PHE A 53 -7.14 3.14 -5.29
N SER A 54 -7.37 4.14 -6.14
CA SER A 54 -7.38 3.97 -7.58
C SER A 54 -6.69 5.11 -8.33
N GLY A 55 -5.87 4.74 -9.31
CA GLY A 55 -5.20 5.71 -10.19
C GLY A 55 -3.70 5.75 -9.97
N LYS A 56 -3.18 6.88 -9.49
CA LYS A 56 -1.77 7.04 -9.14
C LYS A 56 -1.68 7.48 -7.69
N VAL A 57 -1.11 6.67 -6.83
CA VAL A 57 -0.97 7.02 -5.41
C VAL A 57 0.49 6.94 -5.01
N GLU A 58 0.94 7.93 -4.26
CA GLU A 58 2.30 8.00 -3.73
C GLU A 58 2.20 8.17 -2.21
N PHE A 59 2.84 7.27 -1.45
CA PHE A 59 2.95 7.30 -0.01
C PHE A 59 4.41 7.54 0.37
N VAL A 60 4.66 8.60 1.15
CA VAL A 60 6.00 8.99 1.57
C VAL A 60 6.02 9.27 3.07
N GLY A 61 6.56 8.33 3.84
CA GLY A 61 6.73 8.54 5.27
C GLY A 61 6.62 7.29 6.12
N LYS A 62 5.49 7.17 6.81
CA LYS A 62 5.22 6.08 7.75
C LYS A 62 3.73 5.80 7.76
N ASP A 63 3.31 4.88 6.93
CA ASP A 63 1.91 4.68 6.65
C ASP A 63 1.45 3.32 7.20
N GLY A 64 0.25 3.28 7.77
CA GLY A 64 -0.30 2.10 8.41
C GLY A 64 -1.63 1.74 7.79
N PHE A 65 -1.74 0.54 7.24
CA PHE A 65 -2.92 0.04 6.57
C PHE A 65 -3.49 -1.16 7.32
N SER A 66 -4.75 -1.05 7.75
CA SER A 66 -5.38 -2.11 8.54
C SER A 66 -6.83 -2.36 8.16
N GLY A 67 -7.13 -3.60 7.76
CA GLY A 67 -8.48 -4.01 7.45
C GLY A 67 -8.61 -4.66 6.08
N LYS A 68 -9.29 -3.97 5.16
CA LYS A 68 -9.57 -4.41 3.79
C LYS A 68 -9.18 -3.31 2.84
N GLU A 69 -8.00 -3.44 2.27
CA GLU A 69 -7.37 -2.39 1.48
C GLU A 69 -7.23 -2.91 0.04
N GLU A 70 -7.52 -2.07 -0.93
CA GLU A 70 -7.37 -2.39 -2.36
C GLU A 70 -6.65 -1.25 -3.05
N PHE A 71 -5.52 -1.55 -3.69
CA PHE A 71 -4.71 -0.61 -4.46
C PHE A 71 -4.78 -0.98 -5.93
N VAL A 72 -5.28 -0.07 -6.76
CA VAL A 72 -5.49 -0.31 -8.19
C VAL A 72 -4.87 0.80 -9.03
N GLY A 73 -3.73 0.51 -9.65
CA GLY A 73 -3.17 1.38 -10.68
C GLY A 73 -1.65 1.44 -10.67
N LYS A 74 -1.11 2.55 -10.18
CA LYS A 74 0.32 2.75 -10.01
C LYS A 74 0.53 3.33 -8.62
N ASP A 75 0.99 2.50 -7.71
CA ASP A 75 1.15 2.86 -6.31
C ASP A 75 2.64 2.79 -5.94
N GLU A 76 3.14 3.81 -5.23
CA GLU A 76 4.54 3.87 -4.78
C GLU A 76 4.57 4.13 -3.28
N PHE A 77 5.30 3.30 -2.56
CA PHE A 77 5.44 3.29 -1.10
C PHE A 77 6.91 3.53 -0.77
N ASP A 78 7.20 4.68 -0.15
CA ASP A 78 8.54 5.16 0.11
C ASP A 78 8.69 5.53 1.60
N GLY A 79 9.15 4.58 2.43
CA GLY A 79 9.30 4.86 3.85
C GLY A 79 9.29 3.66 4.78
N LYS A 80 8.23 3.55 5.56
CA LYS A 80 8.04 2.50 6.56
C LYS A 80 6.56 2.20 6.66
N ASP A 81 6.09 1.30 5.83
CA ASP A 81 4.66 1.03 5.76
C ASP A 81 4.34 -0.36 6.33
N GLU A 82 3.20 -0.43 7.03
CA GLU A 82 2.71 -1.64 7.67
C GLU A 82 1.35 -1.98 7.09
N PHE A 83 1.26 -3.13 6.43
CA PHE A 83 0.04 -3.67 5.84
C PHE A 83 -0.48 -4.83 6.69
N SER A 84 -1.73 -4.72 7.11
CA SER A 84 -2.36 -5.72 7.95
C SER A 84 -3.80 -6.05 7.54
N GLY A 85 -4.10 -7.34 7.45
CA GLY A 85 -5.46 -7.83 7.26
C GLY A 85 -5.67 -8.50 5.91
N LYS A 86 -6.41 -7.85 5.02
CA LYS A 86 -6.62 -8.29 3.64
C LYS A 86 -6.27 -7.15 2.71
N VAL A 87 -5.15 -7.26 2.01
CA VAL A 87 -4.69 -6.23 1.10
C VAL A 87 -4.47 -6.83 -0.29
N GLU A 88 -4.96 -6.12 -1.30
CA GLU A 88 -4.81 -6.48 -2.70
C GLU A 88 -4.11 -5.34 -3.44
N PHE A 89 -3.00 -5.62 -4.10
CA PHE A 89 -2.27 -4.70 -4.98
C PHE A 89 -2.43 -5.15 -6.42
N VAL A 90 -2.95 -4.27 -7.27
CA VAL A 90 -3.25 -4.57 -8.67
C VAL A 90 -2.74 -3.47 -9.58
N GLY A 91 -1.56 -3.70 -10.16
CA GLY A 91 -1.08 -2.88 -11.25
C GLY A 91 0.43 -2.78 -11.36
N LYS A 92 0.98 -1.70 -10.84
CA LYS A 92 2.40 -1.35 -10.91
C LYS A 92 2.78 -0.74 -9.58
N ASP A 93 3.31 -1.57 -8.71
CA ASP A 93 3.46 -1.23 -7.31
C ASP A 93 4.95 -1.27 -6.97
N GLY A 94 5.41 -0.23 -6.30
CA GLY A 94 6.81 -0.08 -5.92
C GLY A 94 6.92 0.12 -4.42
N PHE A 95 7.75 -0.69 -3.77
CA PHE A 95 7.96 -0.70 -2.33
C PHE A 95 9.44 -0.43 -2.05
N SER A 96 9.72 0.66 -1.36
CA SER A 96 11.07 1.02 -0.94
C SER A 96 11.13 1.49 0.50
N GLY A 97 11.98 0.83 1.28
CA GLY A 97 12.23 1.22 2.66
C GLY A 97 12.13 0.05 3.62
N LYS A 98 11.06 0.02 4.41
CA LYS A 98 10.85 -1.01 5.44
C LYS A 98 9.38 -1.37 5.48
N GLU A 99 9.03 -2.37 4.69
CA GLU A 99 7.65 -2.79 4.55
C GLU A 99 7.39 -4.06 5.36
N GLU A 100 6.26 -4.06 6.06
CA GLU A 100 5.79 -5.21 6.83
C GLU A 100 4.39 -5.60 6.34
N PHE A 101 4.27 -6.77 5.73
CA PHE A 101 3.03 -7.30 5.18
C PHE A 101 2.54 -8.45 6.04
N SER A 102 1.32 -8.34 6.58
CA SER A 102 0.78 -9.31 7.52
C SER A 102 -0.69 -9.67 7.27
N GLY A 103 -0.97 -10.97 7.09
CA GLY A 103 -2.33 -11.47 6.96
C GLY A 103 -2.58 -12.16 5.63
N LYS A 104 -3.33 -11.51 4.74
CA LYS A 104 -3.72 -12.04 3.43
C LYS A 104 -3.44 -10.99 2.37
N GLU A 105 -2.34 -11.19 1.69
CA GLU A 105 -1.77 -10.19 0.79
C GLU A 105 -1.74 -10.81 -0.61
N GLU A 106 -2.25 -10.09 -1.60
CA GLU A 106 -2.23 -10.51 -2.99
C GLU A 106 -1.59 -9.40 -3.83
N PHE A 107 -0.51 -9.74 -4.54
CA PHE A 107 0.20 -8.87 -5.47
C PHE A 107 -0.07 -9.35 -6.89
N ALA A 108 -0.56 -8.45 -7.74
CA ALA A 108 -0.98 -8.78 -9.08
C ALA A 108 -0.57 -7.70 -10.09
N GLY A 109 0.57 -7.91 -10.74
CA GLY A 109 0.96 -7.07 -11.86
C GLY A 109 2.45 -7.00 -12.07
N LYS A 110 3.01 -5.85 -11.70
CA LYS A 110 4.44 -5.58 -11.74
C LYS A 110 4.81 -4.95 -10.41
N ASP A 111 5.48 -5.73 -9.59
CA ASP A 111 5.76 -5.38 -8.21
C ASP A 111 7.28 -5.33 -8.03
N GLU A 112 7.78 -4.22 -7.50
CA GLU A 112 9.20 -4.03 -7.22
C GLU A 112 9.36 -3.81 -5.71
N PHE A 113 10.04 -4.74 -5.03
CA PHE A 113 10.34 -4.69 -3.60
C PHE A 113 11.81 -4.37 -3.39
N SER A 114 12.11 -3.45 -2.47
CA SER A 114 13.49 -3.03 -2.24
C SER A 114 13.81 -2.67 -0.80
N ASP A 115 15.10 -2.78 -0.47
CA ASP A 115 15.68 -2.58 0.86
C ASP A 115 15.34 -3.68 1.88
N ARG A 116 14.11 -3.71 2.41
CA ARG A 116 13.69 -4.68 3.42
C ARG A 116 12.17 -4.84 3.47
N ASP A 117 11.74 -6.06 3.21
CA ASP A 117 10.34 -6.44 3.24
C ASP A 117 10.16 -7.69 4.11
N GLU A 118 9.16 -7.70 4.98
CA GLU A 118 8.78 -8.85 5.79
C GLU A 118 7.36 -9.29 5.43
N PHE A 119 7.21 -10.55 5.03
CA PHE A 119 5.95 -11.15 4.63
C PHE A 119 5.54 -12.23 5.62
N VAL A 120 4.38 -12.05 6.25
CA VAL A 120 3.83 -12.96 7.26
C VAL A 120 2.39 -13.32 6.93
N GLY A 121 2.13 -14.61 6.71
CA GLY A 121 0.77 -15.11 6.55
C GLY A 121 0.55 -15.81 5.22
N LYS A 122 -0.51 -15.43 4.52
CA LYS A 122 -0.81 -15.93 3.18
C LYS A 122 -0.51 -14.84 2.19
N VAL A 123 0.56 -15.02 1.43
CA VAL A 123 0.96 -14.06 0.40
C VAL A 123 0.92 -14.75 -0.96
N GLU A 124 0.25 -14.14 -1.93
CA GLU A 124 0.20 -14.61 -3.31
C GLU A 124 0.79 -13.54 -4.21
N PHE A 125 1.79 -13.92 -5.01
CA PHE A 125 2.42 -13.07 -6.02
C PHE A 125 2.03 -13.56 -7.40
N SER A 126 1.60 -12.64 -8.26
CA SER A 126 1.25 -12.97 -9.63
C SER A 126 1.66 -11.88 -10.61
N GLY A 127 2.31 -12.29 -11.70
CA GLY A 127 2.77 -11.37 -12.72
C GLY A 127 4.28 -11.29 -12.82
N LYS A 128 4.86 -10.14 -12.47
CA LYS A 128 6.31 -9.91 -12.52
C LYS A 128 6.75 -9.21 -11.25
N ASP A 129 7.47 -9.94 -10.43
CA ASP A 129 7.83 -9.52 -9.09
C ASP A 129 9.37 -9.48 -9.02
N GLU A 130 9.94 -8.32 -8.70
CA GLU A 130 11.39 -8.13 -8.55
C GLU A 130 11.69 -7.80 -7.09
N PHE A 131 12.59 -8.56 -6.45
CA PHE A 131 12.91 -8.42 -5.02
C PHE A 131 14.37 -8.02 -4.83
N ASP A 132 14.70 -6.76 -4.58
CA ASP A 132 16.08 -6.27 -4.37
C ASP A 132 16.30 -5.82 -2.93
N GLY A 133 16.64 -6.74 -2.03
CA GLY A 133 16.89 -6.35 -0.66
C GLY A 133 16.98 -7.51 0.30
N LYS A 134 16.42 -7.29 1.49
CA LYS A 134 16.29 -8.31 2.53
C LYS A 134 14.82 -8.65 2.71
N ASP A 135 14.38 -9.61 1.91
CA ASP A 135 13.03 -10.15 1.97
C ASP A 135 12.97 -11.36 2.90
N GLU A 136 12.11 -11.29 3.91
CA GLU A 136 11.83 -12.40 4.82
C GLU A 136 10.40 -12.91 4.60
N PHE A 137 10.26 -14.16 4.17
CA PHE A 137 8.96 -14.80 3.94
C PHE A 137 8.67 -15.84 5.02
N SER A 138 7.45 -15.83 5.55
CA SER A 138 7.02 -16.75 6.59
C SER A 138 5.58 -17.25 6.42
N GLU A 139 5.38 -18.50 6.82
CA GLU A 139 4.15 -19.28 6.65
C GLU A 139 3.88 -19.84 5.25
N ARG A 140 3.13 -19.13 4.38
CA ARG A 140 2.72 -19.62 3.06
C ARG A 140 2.78 -18.52 2.02
N ASP A 141 3.71 -18.69 1.10
CA ASP A 141 3.90 -17.82 -0.06
C ASP A 141 3.70 -18.63 -1.34
N GLU A 142 2.86 -18.12 -2.24
CA GLU A 142 2.59 -18.72 -3.55
C GLU A 142 3.03 -17.75 -4.64
N PHE A 143 3.94 -18.18 -5.51
CA PHE A 143 4.47 -17.36 -6.61
C PHE A 143 3.99 -17.89 -7.96
N ALA A 144 3.37 -17.03 -8.75
CA ALA A 144 2.75 -17.34 -10.03
C ALA A 144 3.11 -16.28 -11.08
N GLY A 145 4.34 -16.33 -11.58
CA GLY A 145 4.75 -15.32 -12.53
C GLY A 145 6.18 -15.45 -12.99
N LYS A 146 6.80 -14.30 -13.20
CA LYS A 146 8.25 -14.16 -13.35
C LYS A 146 8.76 -13.43 -12.12
N ASP A 147 9.26 -14.20 -11.18
CA ASP A 147 9.83 -13.69 -9.94
C ASP A 147 11.35 -13.64 -10.10
N GLU A 148 11.94 -12.47 -9.90
CA GLU A 148 13.39 -12.23 -9.98
C GLU A 148 13.95 -11.95 -8.59
N PHE A 149 14.75 -12.89 -8.08
CA PHE A 149 15.52 -12.74 -6.84
C PHE A 149 17.01 -12.58 -7.21
N PRO A 150 17.63 -11.41 -7.01
CA PRO A 150 19.05 -11.20 -7.25
C PRO A 150 19.87 -12.07 -6.30
N ILE A 151 20.95 -12.65 -6.84
CA ILE A 151 21.89 -13.45 -6.07
C ILE A 151 22.87 -12.49 -5.37
N HIS A 152 22.78 -12.36 -4.04
CA HIS A 152 23.78 -11.66 -3.21
C HIS A 152 24.84 -12.60 -2.64
#